data_AF-A0A6P6U1A8-F1
#
_entry.id   AF-A0A6P6U1A8-F1
#
_cell.length_a   1.000
_cell.length_b   1.000
_cell.length_c   1.000
_cell.angle_alpha   90.00
_cell.angle_beta   90.00
_cell.angle_gamma   90.00
#
_symmetry.space_group_name_H-M   'P 1'
#
loop_
_entity.id
_entity.type
_entity.pdbx_description
1 polymer ?
#
loop_
_entity_poly.entity_id
_entity_poly.type
_entity_poly.pdbx_seq_one_letter_code
_entity_poly.pdbx_strand_id
1 'polypeptide(L)'
;MRQAGTYSGILSGGISGKTGPHSFPLARIKKIMKKSGDDVKMISGEAPIVLSKACELFVEEITRRAWRMTMQGKRRTLHKEDVASAVIATDIFDFLVNLVSEHSATSEQEEITTPPAMDLKR
;
A
#
# COMPACT_ATOMS: atom_id res chain seq x y z
N MET A 1 57.97 -10.90 -22.80
CA MET A 1 56.90 -10.87 -21.76
C MET A 1 55.92 -9.77 -22.14
N ARG A 2 54.70 -10.12 -22.53
CA ARG A 2 53.65 -9.16 -22.91
C ARG A 2 52.74 -8.94 -21.70
N GLN A 3 52.50 -7.68 -21.35
CA GLN A 3 51.64 -7.29 -20.24
C GLN A 3 50.19 -7.74 -20.47
N ALA A 4 49.50 -8.10 -19.39
CA ALA A 4 48.08 -8.45 -19.42
C ALA A 4 47.24 -7.20 -19.69
N GLY A 5 46.38 -7.30 -20.71
CA GLY A 5 45.54 -6.21 -21.21
C GLY A 5 44.37 -5.86 -20.32
N THR A 6 43.85 -4.66 -20.59
CA THR A 6 42.86 -3.83 -19.89
C THR A 6 41.43 -4.39 -19.80
N TYR A 7 41.22 -5.71 -19.77
CA TYR A 7 39.89 -6.32 -19.86
C TYR A 7 39.48 -7.12 -18.61
N SER A 8 39.84 -6.66 -17.42
CA SER A 8 39.32 -7.19 -16.16
C SER A 8 38.38 -6.18 -15.49
N GLY A 9 37.29 -5.80 -16.16
CA GLY A 9 36.36 -4.80 -15.62
C GLY A 9 34.90 -4.83 -16.06
N ILE A 10 34.48 -5.71 -16.98
CA ILE A 10 33.13 -5.61 -17.57
C ILE A 10 32.18 -6.78 -17.21
N LEU A 11 32.64 -7.81 -16.49
CA LEU A 11 31.80 -8.97 -16.14
C LEU A 11 31.34 -9.01 -14.67
N SER A 12 31.37 -7.89 -13.94
CA SER A 12 30.58 -7.72 -12.71
C SER A 12 29.31 -6.92 -13.01
N GLY A 13 28.57 -7.34 -14.03
CA GLY A 13 27.30 -6.76 -14.45
C GLY A 13 26.12 -7.35 -13.69
N GLY A 14 26.10 -7.21 -12.36
CA GLY A 14 24.90 -7.48 -11.57
C GLY A 14 23.86 -6.40 -11.87
N ILE A 15 22.86 -6.72 -12.70
CA ILE A 15 21.50 -6.17 -12.91
C ILE A 15 21.11 -4.82 -12.26
N SER A 16 22.03 -3.87 -12.17
CA SER A 16 21.81 -2.50 -11.74
C SER A 16 21.71 -1.64 -13.01
N GLY A 17 20.72 -2.00 -13.83
CA GLY A 17 20.23 -1.13 -14.88
C GLY A 17 19.64 0.09 -14.20
N LYS A 18 20.27 1.24 -14.42
CA LYS A 18 19.93 2.55 -13.86
C LYS A 18 18.49 2.94 -14.19
N THR A 19 17.55 2.51 -13.38
CA THR A 19 16.29 3.24 -13.20
C THR A 19 16.54 4.25 -12.10
N GLY A 20 16.21 5.53 -12.30
CA GLY A 20 16.38 6.60 -11.32
C GLY A 20 15.70 6.31 -9.96
N PRO A 21 15.80 7.23 -8.98
CA PRO A 21 15.20 7.02 -7.67
C PRO A 21 13.70 6.76 -7.80
N HIS A 22 13.28 5.54 -7.47
CA HIS A 22 11.88 5.15 -7.40
C HIS A 22 11.27 5.62 -6.08
N SER A 23 10.08 6.20 -6.11
CA SER A 23 9.33 6.59 -4.91
C SER A 23 9.04 5.40 -3.97
N PHE A 24 8.98 4.18 -4.53
CA PHE A 24 8.76 2.95 -3.78
C PHE A 24 9.93 1.96 -3.89
N PRO A 25 10.30 1.27 -2.79
CA PRO A 25 11.41 0.31 -2.80
C PRO A 25 11.06 -0.96 -3.58
N LEU A 26 11.76 -1.19 -4.70
CA LEU A 26 11.52 -2.33 -5.62
C LEU A 26 11.56 -3.70 -4.92
N ALA A 27 12.48 -3.87 -3.95
CA ALA A 27 12.57 -5.11 -3.17
C ALA A 27 11.29 -5.39 -2.37
N ARG A 28 10.65 -4.34 -1.83
CA ARG A 28 9.40 -4.48 -1.07
C ARG A 28 8.24 -4.81 -2.00
N ILE A 29 8.17 -4.14 -3.15
CA ILE A 29 7.18 -4.42 -4.20
C ILE A 29 7.26 -5.88 -4.61
N LYS A 30 8.47 -6.36 -4.97
CA LYS A 30 8.69 -7.77 -5.35
C LYS A 30 8.28 -8.75 -4.25
N LYS A 31 8.51 -8.42 -2.97
CA LYS A 31 8.09 -9.25 -1.84
C LYS A 31 6.57 -9.31 -1.68
N ILE A 32 5.85 -8.22 -1.94
CA ILE A 32 4.37 -8.20 -1.92
C ILE A 32 3.83 -9.02 -3.09
N MET A 33 4.38 -8.83 -4.30
CA MET A 33 4.01 -9.62 -5.49
C MET A 33 4.20 -11.14 -5.29
N LYS A 34 5.23 -11.57 -4.54
CA LYS A 34 5.39 -13.00 -4.21
C LYS A 34 4.39 -13.52 -3.18
N LYS A 35 3.80 -12.64 -2.37
CA LYS A 35 2.83 -13.01 -1.33
C LYS A 35 1.39 -13.04 -1.83
N SER A 36 1.13 -12.52 -3.03
CA SER A 36 -0.24 -12.42 -3.56
C SER A 36 -0.80 -13.76 -4.07
N GLY A 37 -0.03 -14.84 -4.09
CA GLY A 37 -0.52 -16.18 -4.39
C GLY A 37 0.59 -17.23 -4.35
N ASP A 38 0.22 -18.46 -4.01
CA ASP A 38 1.16 -19.58 -3.86
C ASP A 38 1.81 -20.02 -5.19
N ASP A 39 1.25 -19.58 -6.32
CA ASP A 39 1.72 -19.92 -7.68
C ASP A 39 2.77 -18.94 -8.25
N VAL A 40 3.11 -17.86 -7.54
CA VAL A 40 4.05 -16.85 -8.04
C VAL A 40 5.51 -17.27 -7.80
N LYS A 41 6.08 -18.03 -8.75
CA LYS A 41 7.47 -18.53 -8.67
C LYS A 41 8.51 -17.46 -9.04
N MET A 42 8.39 -16.90 -10.25
CA MET A 42 9.32 -15.92 -10.80
C MET A 42 8.59 -14.62 -11.16
N ILE A 43 9.30 -13.50 -11.03
CA ILE A 43 8.80 -12.16 -11.36
C ILE A 43 9.85 -11.50 -12.26
N SER A 44 9.41 -11.02 -13.42
CA SER A 44 10.26 -10.27 -14.35
C SER A 44 10.88 -9.04 -13.68
N GLY A 45 12.09 -8.66 -14.08
CA GLY A 45 12.77 -7.46 -13.58
C GLY A 45 12.01 -6.16 -13.87
N GLU A 46 11.21 -6.14 -14.95
CA GLU A 46 10.43 -4.95 -15.36
C GLU A 46 9.17 -4.74 -14.53
N ALA A 47 8.58 -5.81 -13.98
CA ALA A 47 7.28 -5.73 -13.32
C ALA A 47 7.32 -4.85 -12.04
N PRO A 48 8.32 -4.97 -11.14
CA PRO A 48 8.44 -4.06 -9.99
C PRO A 48 8.69 -2.60 -10.39
N ILE A 49 9.35 -2.35 -11.53
CA ILE A 49 9.63 -1.00 -12.02
C ILE A 49 8.33 -0.31 -12.45
N VAL A 50 7.51 -0.99 -13.26
CA VAL A 50 6.21 -0.46 -13.69
C VAL A 50 5.27 -0.31 -12.50
N LEU A 51 5.24 -1.30 -11.61
CA LEU A 51 4.37 -1.27 -10.44
C LEU A 51 4.76 -0.13 -9.48
N SER A 52 6.04 0.20 -9.34
CA SER A 52 6.48 1.37 -8.57
C SER A 52 5.82 2.65 -9.08
N LYS A 53 5.83 2.89 -10.40
CA LYS A 53 5.19 4.08 -10.98
C LYS A 53 3.66 4.01 -10.89
N ALA A 54 3.07 2.84 -11.10
CA ALA A 54 1.63 2.65 -10.95
C ALA A 54 1.17 2.93 -9.50
N CYS A 55 1.93 2.49 -8.49
CA CYS A 55 1.65 2.79 -7.09
C CYS A 55 1.73 4.28 -6.78
N GLU A 56 2.65 5.01 -7.38
CA GLU A 56 2.74 6.48 -7.25
C GLU A 56 1.47 7.16 -7.77
N LEU A 57 1.06 6.82 -9.00
CA LEU A 57 -0.16 7.36 -9.60
C LEU A 57 -1.42 6.94 -8.83
N PHE A 58 -1.43 5.70 -8.31
CA PHE A 58 -2.53 5.18 -7.52
C PHE A 58 -2.72 5.94 -6.21
N VAL A 59 -1.64 6.16 -5.45
CA VAL A 59 -1.68 6.94 -4.20
C VAL A 59 -2.13 8.38 -4.48
N GLU A 60 -1.61 9.01 -5.53
CA GLU A 60 -2.02 10.36 -5.90
C GLU A 60 -3.53 10.42 -6.24
N GLU A 61 -4.03 9.48 -7.04
CA GLU A 61 -5.43 9.45 -7.47
C GLU A 61 -6.39 9.22 -6.29
N ILE A 62 -6.12 8.22 -5.45
CA ILE A 62 -6.99 7.91 -4.31
C ILE A 62 -6.98 9.05 -3.28
N THR A 63 -5.81 9.67 -3.02
CA THR A 63 -5.71 10.83 -2.14
C THR A 63 -6.47 12.02 -2.70
N ARG A 64 -6.38 12.30 -4.01
CA ARG A 64 -7.10 13.42 -4.64
C ARG A 64 -8.62 13.25 -4.53
N ARG A 65 -9.12 12.03 -4.70
CA ARG A 65 -10.56 11.72 -4.56
C ARG A 65 -11.02 11.81 -3.11
N ALA A 66 -10.27 11.23 -2.17
CA ALA A 66 -10.56 11.33 -0.75
C ALA A 66 -10.56 12.79 -0.26
N TRP A 67 -9.62 13.61 -0.76
CA TRP A 67 -9.58 15.03 -0.43
C TRP A 67 -10.84 15.79 -0.87
N ARG A 68 -11.47 15.41 -2.00
CA ARG A 68 -12.76 16.01 -2.40
C ARG A 68 -13.85 15.72 -1.36
N MET A 69 -13.87 14.52 -0.77
CA MET A 69 -14.82 14.17 0.30
C MET A 69 -14.55 14.99 1.57
N THR A 70 -13.27 15.16 1.94
CA THR A 70 -12.87 16.02 3.06
C THR A 70 -13.35 17.47 2.87
N MET A 71 -13.18 18.02 1.66
CA MET A 71 -13.61 19.38 1.32
C MET A 71 -15.13 19.53 1.34
N GLN A 72 -15.89 18.53 0.89
CA GLN A 72 -17.35 18.51 1.01
C GLN A 72 -17.80 18.56 2.47
N GLY A 73 -17.06 17.91 3.37
CA GLY A 73 -17.25 17.98 4.82
C GLY A 73 -16.77 19.29 5.46
N LYS A 74 -16.30 20.29 4.68
CA LYS A 74 -15.70 21.56 5.16
C LYS A 74 -14.54 21.37 6.13
N ARG A 75 -13.91 20.20 6.13
CA ARG A 75 -12.75 19.87 6.98
C ARG A 75 -11.46 20.15 6.22
N ARG A 76 -10.36 20.34 6.94
CA ARG A 76 -9.01 20.50 6.36
C ARG A 76 -8.06 19.35 6.73
N THR A 77 -8.61 18.35 7.42
CA THR A 77 -7.91 17.15 7.86
C THR A 77 -8.54 15.96 7.16
N LEU A 78 -7.72 15.21 6.40
CA LEU A 78 -8.14 14.00 5.70
C LEU A 78 -8.36 12.88 6.73
N HIS A 79 -9.55 12.29 6.74
CA HIS A 79 -9.90 11.21 7.64
C HIS A 79 -10.04 9.88 6.88
N LYS A 80 -10.06 8.77 7.62
CA LYS A 80 -10.25 7.44 7.04
C LYS A 80 -11.63 7.28 6.39
N GLU A 81 -12.65 7.90 6.96
CA GLU A 81 -14.02 7.87 6.41
C GLU A 81 -14.10 8.55 5.04
N ASP A 82 -13.24 9.55 4.78
CA ASP A 82 -13.14 10.21 3.47
C ASP A 82 -12.58 9.26 2.41
N VAL A 83 -11.61 8.43 2.79
CA VAL A 83 -11.03 7.41 1.91
C VAL A 83 -12.05 6.31 1.63
N ALA A 84 -12.75 5.82 2.67
CA ALA A 84 -13.81 4.82 2.50
C ALA A 84 -14.92 5.33 1.57
N SER A 85 -15.37 6.58 1.76
CA SER A 85 -16.37 7.21 0.91
C SER A 85 -15.89 7.36 -0.54
N ALA A 86 -14.64 7.76 -0.75
CA ALA A 86 -14.06 7.89 -2.09
C ALA A 86 -13.90 6.55 -2.81
N VAL A 87 -13.60 5.47 -2.07
CA VAL A 87 -13.55 4.10 -2.59
C VAL A 87 -14.93 3.64 -3.05
N ILE A 88 -15.95 3.77 -2.18
CA ILE A 88 -17.34 3.37 -2.50
C ILE A 88 -17.90 4.19 -3.67
N ALA A 89 -17.54 5.48 -3.75
CA ALA A 89 -18.00 6.36 -4.81
C ALA A 89 -17.30 6.14 -6.16
N THR A 90 -16.28 5.28 -6.27
CA THR A 90 -15.62 5.05 -7.55
C THR A 90 -15.42 3.59 -7.92
N ASP A 91 -16.08 3.17 -9.00
CA ASP A 91 -16.13 1.79 -9.50
C ASP A 91 -14.75 1.15 -9.71
N ILE A 92 -13.74 1.90 -10.18
CA ILE A 92 -12.38 1.36 -10.39
C ILE A 92 -11.70 0.93 -9.07
N PHE A 93 -12.20 1.39 -7.92
CA PHE A 93 -11.69 1.06 -6.60
C PHE A 93 -12.49 -0.03 -5.88
N ASP A 94 -13.42 -0.72 -6.57
CA ASP A 94 -14.25 -1.77 -5.97
C ASP A 94 -13.44 -2.88 -5.28
N PHE A 95 -12.23 -3.17 -5.80
CA PHE A 95 -11.29 -4.12 -5.19
C PHE A 95 -10.85 -3.75 -3.75
N LEU A 96 -11.13 -2.53 -3.28
CA LEU A 96 -10.79 -2.03 -1.95
C LEU A 96 -11.99 -1.99 -0.99
N VAL A 97 -13.22 -2.23 -1.45
CA VAL A 97 -14.44 -2.05 -0.63
C VAL A 97 -14.38 -2.89 0.64
N ASN A 98 -14.07 -4.18 0.52
CA ASN A 98 -13.97 -5.08 1.68
C ASN A 98 -12.87 -4.64 2.66
N LEU A 99 -11.74 -4.13 2.15
CA LEU A 99 -10.61 -3.66 2.97
C LEU A 99 -11.00 -2.42 3.80
N VAL A 100 -11.72 -1.47 3.21
CA VAL A 100 -12.11 -0.24 3.92
C VAL A 100 -13.23 -0.50 4.94
N SER A 101 -14.12 -1.47 4.68
CA SER A 101 -15.22 -1.85 5.56
C SER A 101 -14.78 -2.63 6.81
N GLU A 102 -13.83 -3.56 6.67
CA GLU A 102 -13.32 -4.36 7.81
C GLU A 102 -12.68 -3.46 8.89
N HIS A 103 -12.00 -2.41 8.44
CA HIS A 103 -11.35 -1.48 9.35
C HIS A 103 -12.33 -0.52 10.04
N SER A 104 -13.56 -0.32 9.56
CA SER A 104 -14.57 0.47 10.30
C SER A 104 -15.27 -0.33 11.41
N ALA A 105 -15.33 -1.66 11.30
CA ALA A 105 -16.01 -2.52 12.28
C ALA A 105 -15.17 -2.81 13.53
N THR A 106 -13.86 -2.54 13.51
CA THR A 106 -12.94 -2.80 14.63
C THR A 106 -12.90 -1.70 15.69
N SER A 107 -13.72 -0.65 15.53
CA SER A 107 -13.80 0.49 16.47
C SER A 107 -14.95 0.38 17.49
N GLU A 108 -15.76 -0.68 17.45
CA GLU A 108 -16.91 -0.87 18.35
C GLU A 108 -16.98 -2.30 18.91
N GLN A 109 -15.96 -2.76 19.64
CA GLN A 109 -16.07 -3.90 20.55
C GLN A 109 -15.19 -3.71 21.80
N GLU A 110 -15.51 -2.71 22.63
CA GLU A 110 -15.22 -2.78 24.06
C GLU A 110 -16.22 -1.91 24.86
N GLU A 111 -17.50 -2.25 24.82
CA GLU A 111 -18.40 -1.98 25.95
C GLU A 111 -19.61 -2.94 25.90
N ILE A 112 -20.17 -3.27 27.07
CA ILE A 112 -21.29 -4.19 27.34
C ILE A 112 -20.87 -5.61 27.78
N THR A 113 -20.31 -5.71 28.99
CA THR A 113 -20.74 -6.72 29.96
C THR A 113 -21.07 -6.03 31.29
N THR A 114 -22.36 -5.70 31.44
CA THR A 114 -23.21 -5.63 32.66
C THR A 114 -22.63 -5.17 34.02
N PRO A 115 -23.37 -4.33 34.78
CA PRO A 115 -22.93 -3.82 36.08
C PRO A 115 -23.01 -4.88 37.20
N PRO A 116 -22.04 -4.97 38.13
CA PRO A 116 -22.25 -5.72 39.36
C PRO A 116 -23.03 -4.89 40.38
N ALA A 117 -23.90 -5.58 41.10
CA ALA A 117 -24.94 -5.06 41.97
C ALA A 117 -24.45 -4.12 43.08
N MET A 118 -25.34 -3.17 43.43
CA MET A 118 -25.29 -2.42 44.68
C MET A 118 -25.41 -3.39 45.86
N ASP A 119 -24.33 -3.57 46.62
CA ASP A 119 -24.38 -4.30 47.89
C ASP A 119 -24.93 -3.37 48.97
N LEU A 120 -26.22 -3.53 49.25
CA LEU A 120 -26.89 -2.97 50.42
C LEU A 120 -26.97 -4.06 51.49
N LYS A 121 -26.12 -3.98 52.52
CA LYS A 121 -26.38 -4.63 53.82
C LYS A 121 -25.56 -4.03 54.97
N ARG A 122 -26.34 -3.39 55.87
CA ARG A 122 -26.20 -3.21 57.32
C ARG A 122 -24.93 -2.55 57.87
#